data_AF-A0A6H2H9X3-F1
#
_entry.id   AF-A0A6H2H9X3-F1
#
_cell.length_a   1.000
_cell.length_b   1.000
_cell.length_c   1.000
_cell.angle_alpha   90.00
_cell.angle_beta   90.00
_cell.angle_gamma   90.00
#
_symmetry.space_group_name_H-M   'P 1'
#
loop_
_entity.id
_entity.type
_entity.pdbx_description
1 polymer ?
#
loop_
_entity_poly.entity_id
_entity_poly.type
_entity_poly.pdbx_seq_one_letter_code
_entity_poly.pdbx_strand_id
1 'polypeptide(L)'
;MQQRVGLARALAMDADILLMDEPFSALDPLIRQGLQNELLELQHKLNKTIVFVSHDLDEALKIGTHIAIMKGGVIVQRGKPEEIVLSPADDYVRSFVAHYQSLECAQRP
;
A
#
# COMPACT_ATOMS: atom_id res chain seq x y z
N MET A 1 -11.46 -16.64 4.47
CA MET A 1 -10.43 -17.71 4.53
C MET A 1 -9.59 -17.84 3.25
N GLN A 2 -10.12 -17.62 2.04
CA GLN A 2 -9.39 -17.88 0.79
C GLN A 2 -8.14 -17.00 0.56
N GLN A 3 -8.17 -15.71 0.91
CA GLN A 3 -7.02 -14.83 0.69
C GLN A 3 -5.83 -15.09 1.62
N ARG A 4 -6.07 -15.53 2.87
CA ARG A 4 -5.00 -15.98 3.78
C ARG A 4 -4.23 -17.18 3.22
N VAL A 5 -4.91 -18.09 2.53
CA VAL A 5 -4.27 -19.24 1.84
C VAL A 5 -3.44 -18.75 0.64
N GLY A 6 -3.91 -17.72 -0.07
CA GLY A 6 -3.17 -17.09 -1.16
C GLY A 6 -1.84 -16.47 -0.71
N LEU A 7 -1.87 -15.71 0.39
CA LEU A 7 -0.69 -15.12 0.99
C LEU A 7 0.25 -16.20 1.54
N ALA A 8 -0.27 -17.17 2.32
CA ALA A 8 0.53 -18.28 2.82
C ALA A 8 1.18 -19.10 1.69
N ARG A 9 0.49 -19.29 0.57
CA ARG A 9 1.03 -19.98 -0.61
C ARG A 9 2.13 -19.16 -1.28
N ALA A 10 1.95 -17.85 -1.42
CA ALA A 10 2.98 -16.96 -1.98
C ALA A 10 4.24 -16.91 -1.10
N LEU A 11 4.08 -17.01 0.23
CA LEU A 11 5.20 -17.05 1.19
C LEU A 11 5.85 -18.43 1.30
N ALA A 12 5.08 -19.50 1.10
CA ALA A 12 5.59 -20.87 1.05
C ALA A 12 6.36 -21.15 -0.24
N MET A 13 6.10 -20.37 -1.30
CA MET A 13 6.98 -20.32 -2.45
C MET A 13 8.22 -19.49 -2.08
N ASP A 14 9.41 -20.07 -2.16
CA ASP A 14 10.68 -19.38 -1.93
C ASP A 14 11.01 -18.43 -3.11
N ALA A 15 10.10 -17.50 -3.39
CA ALA A 15 10.24 -16.51 -4.44
C ALA A 15 10.98 -15.29 -3.90
N ASP A 16 11.92 -14.76 -4.68
CA ASP A 16 12.68 -13.55 -4.31
C ASP A 16 11.84 -12.27 -4.43
N ILE A 17 10.81 -12.31 -5.27
CA ILE A 17 9.90 -11.20 -5.56
C ILE A 17 8.45 -11.68 -5.46
N LEU A 18 7.65 -11.01 -4.63
CA LEU A 18 6.22 -11.23 -4.53
C LEU A 18 5.49 -10.07 -5.22
N LEU A 19 4.67 -10.40 -6.22
CA LEU A 19 3.80 -9.46 -6.91
C LEU A 19 2.37 -9.66 -6.41
N MET A 20 1.71 -8.59 -5.97
CA MET A 20 0.34 -8.63 -5.46
C MET A 20 -0.50 -7.57 -6.14
N ASP A 21 -1.54 -7.98 -6.85
CA ASP A 21 -2.50 -7.05 -7.45
C ASP A 21 -3.74 -6.98 -6.55
N GLU A 22 -3.99 -5.79 -5.98
CA GLU A 22 -5.04 -5.49 -5.02
C GLU A 22 -5.30 -6.58 -3.95
N PRO A 23 -4.29 -6.99 -3.16
CA PRO A 23 -4.43 -8.12 -2.23
C PRO A 23 -5.46 -7.89 -1.12
N PHE A 24 -5.87 -6.63 -0.89
CA PHE A 24 -6.69 -6.22 0.25
C PHE A 24 -8.06 -5.62 -0.11
N SER A 25 -8.33 -5.37 -1.40
CA SER A 25 -9.51 -4.62 -1.83
C SER A 25 -10.84 -5.32 -1.49
N ALA A 26 -10.86 -6.66 -1.58
CA ALA A 26 -12.04 -7.48 -1.32
C ALA A 26 -12.26 -7.85 0.16
N LEU A 27 -11.51 -7.26 1.10
CA LEU A 27 -11.58 -7.59 2.52
C LEU A 27 -12.34 -6.55 3.34
N ASP A 28 -13.04 -7.05 4.36
CA ASP A 28 -13.59 -6.23 5.43
C ASP A 28 -12.50 -5.38 6.12
N PRO A 29 -12.78 -4.13 6.52
CA PRO A 29 -11.78 -3.21 7.07
C PRO A 29 -10.98 -3.76 8.25
N LEU A 30 -11.62 -4.52 9.15
CA LEU A 30 -10.97 -5.14 10.31
C LEU A 30 -9.95 -6.22 9.88
N ILE A 31 -10.34 -7.08 8.95
CA ILE A 31 -9.50 -8.18 8.46
C ILE A 31 -8.35 -7.61 7.63
N ARG A 32 -8.64 -6.59 6.81
CA ARG A 32 -7.64 -5.83 6.04
C ARG A 32 -6.51 -5.34 6.94
N GLN A 33 -6.83 -4.61 8.01
CA GLN A 33 -5.80 -4.08 8.91
C GLN A 33 -4.93 -5.19 9.52
N GLY A 34 -5.55 -6.30 9.95
CA GLY A 34 -4.81 -7.45 10.49
C GLY A 34 -3.84 -8.05 9.46
N LEU A 35 -4.28 -8.25 8.22
CA LEU A 35 -3.44 -8.81 7.16
C LEU A 35 -2.31 -7.89 6.73
N GLN A 36 -2.54 -6.57 6.68
CA GLN A 36 -1.48 -5.60 6.40
C GLN A 36 -0.38 -5.67 7.47
N ASN A 37 -0.75 -5.80 8.75
CA ASN A 37 0.21 -5.94 9.83
C ASN A 37 0.98 -7.27 9.74
N GLU A 38 0.29 -8.38 9.44
CA GLU A 38 0.93 -9.67 9.20
C GLU A 38 1.93 -9.59 8.03
N LEU A 39 1.56 -8.92 6.93
CA LEU A 39 2.43 -8.73 5.78
C LEU A 39 3.70 -7.96 6.13
N LEU A 40 3.59 -6.90 6.94
CA LEU A 40 4.74 -6.14 7.43
C LEU A 40 5.67 -7.02 8.27
N GLU A 41 5.13 -7.80 9.21
CA GLU A 41 5.95 -8.73 10.00
C GLU A 41 6.64 -9.78 9.13
N LEU A 42 5.95 -10.29 8.11
CA LEU A 42 6.49 -11.29 7.19
C LEU A 42 7.58 -10.70 6.29
N GLN A 43 7.39 -9.48 5.80
CA GLN A 43 8.40 -8.74 5.04
C GLN A 43 9.69 -8.60 5.87
N HIS A 44 9.57 -8.23 7.15
CA HIS A 44 10.71 -8.12 8.06
C HIS A 44 11.41 -9.46 8.35
N LYS A 45 10.65 -10.56 8.42
CA LYS A 45 11.20 -11.89 8.71
C LYS A 45 11.87 -12.52 7.50
N LEU A 46 11.33 -12.31 6.30
CA LEU A 46 11.73 -13.02 5.09
C LEU A 46 12.66 -12.21 4.18
N ASN A 47 12.79 -10.89 4.40
CA ASN A 47 13.61 -9.98 3.58
C ASN A 47 13.39 -10.12 2.06
N LYS A 48 12.17 -10.47 1.65
CA LYS A 48 11.81 -10.60 0.24
C LYS A 48 11.36 -9.25 -0.34
N THR A 49 11.50 -9.08 -1.65
CA THR A 49 11.00 -7.88 -2.34
C THR A 49 9.50 -8.04 -2.60
N ILE A 50 8.69 -7.09 -2.13
CA ILE A 50 7.24 -7.11 -2.35
C ILE A 50 6.86 -5.90 -3.20
N VAL A 51 6.18 -6.16 -4.31
CA VAL A 51 5.55 -5.13 -5.14
C VAL A 51 4.05 -5.36 -5.08
N PHE A 52 3.33 -4.39 -4.53
CA PHE A 52 1.88 -4.41 -4.51
C PHE A 52 1.31 -3.26 -5.34
N VAL A 53 0.22 -3.53 -6.02
CA VAL A 53 -0.58 -2.54 -6.74
C VAL A 53 -1.86 -2.32 -5.94
N SER A 54 -2.14 -1.07 -5.61
CA SER A 54 -3.38 -0.67 -4.95
C SER A 54 -3.86 0.65 -5.53
N HIS A 55 -5.17 0.84 -5.51
CA HIS A 55 -5.80 2.12 -5.79
C HIS A 55 -5.94 2.98 -4.52
N ASP A 56 -5.59 2.44 -3.34
CA ASP A 56 -5.71 3.10 -2.06
C ASP A 56 -4.36 3.67 -1.58
N LEU A 57 -4.31 4.98 -1.38
CA LEU A 57 -3.10 5.67 -0.94
C LEU A 57 -2.72 5.30 0.50
N ASP A 58 -3.69 5.09 1.38
CA ASP A 58 -3.43 4.77 2.78
C ASP A 58 -2.70 3.43 2.90
N GLU A 59 -3.04 2.46 2.05
CA GLU A 59 -2.32 1.18 1.97
C GLU A 59 -0.88 1.38 1.50
N ALA A 60 -0.70 2.20 0.46
CA ALA A 60 0.62 2.52 -0.07
C ALA A 60 1.49 3.25 0.97
N LEU A 61 0.92 4.20 1.72
CA LEU A 61 1.62 4.93 2.78
C LEU A 61 1.94 4.05 3.98
N LYS A 62 1.03 3.13 4.34
CA LYS A 62 1.20 2.26 5.51
C LYS A 62 2.23 1.15 5.30
N ILE A 63 2.27 0.57 4.10
CA ILE A 63 3.07 -0.63 3.81
C ILE A 63 4.28 -0.31 2.92
N GLY A 64 4.15 0.68 2.03
CA GLY A 64 5.14 0.99 1.03
C GLY A 64 6.37 1.67 1.62
N THR A 65 7.55 1.17 1.27
CA THR A 65 8.82 1.87 1.53
C THR A 65 9.14 2.88 0.43
N HIS A 66 8.71 2.58 -0.79
CA HIS A 66 8.75 3.45 -1.96
C HIS A 66 7.41 3.33 -2.68
N ILE A 67 6.86 4.47 -3.08
CA ILE A 67 5.57 4.56 -3.75
C ILE A 67 5.79 5.16 -5.13
N ALA A 68 5.12 4.60 -6.13
CA ALA A 68 5.02 5.17 -7.46
C ALA A 68 3.55 5.40 -7.79
N ILE A 69 3.17 6.65 -8.01
CA ILE A 69 1.83 7.04 -8.44
C ILE A 69 1.81 7.07 -9.95
N MET A 70 0.81 6.42 -10.53
CA MET A 70 0.63 6.31 -11.98
C MET A 70 -0.72 6.89 -12.39
N LYS A 71 -0.73 7.66 -13.49
CA LYS A 71 -1.94 8.21 -14.11
C LYS A 71 -1.86 8.06 -15.62
N GLY A 72 -2.89 7.48 -16.23
CA GLY A 72 -2.94 7.28 -17.68
C GLY A 72 -1.79 6.43 -18.23
N GLY A 73 -1.27 5.48 -17.43
CA GLY A 73 -0.12 4.64 -17.79
C GLY A 73 1.24 5.30 -17.63
N VAL A 74 1.32 6.51 -17.07
CA VAL A 74 2.58 7.23 -16.83
C VAL A 74 2.80 7.43 -15.34
N ILE A 75 4.02 7.17 -14.85
CA ILE A 75 4.40 7.47 -13.47
C ILE A 75 4.49 8.98 -13.33
N VAL A 76 3.58 9.56 -12.55
CA VAL A 76 3.53 11.01 -12.29
C VAL A 76 4.42 11.42 -11.13
N GLN A 77 4.58 10.53 -10.14
CA GLN A 77 5.49 10.75 -9.02
C GLN A 77 6.01 9.41 -8.49
N ARG A 78 7.26 9.40 -8.03
CA ARG A 78 7.84 8.29 -7.28
C ARG A 78 8.70 8.81 -6.15
N GLY A 79 8.71 8.13 -5.01
CA GLY A 79 9.52 8.54 -3.87
C GLY A 79 9.16 7.78 -2.60
N LYS A 80 9.74 8.22 -1.49
CA LYS A 80 9.33 7.71 -0.16
C LYS A 80 7.93 8.21 0.18
N PRO A 81 7.16 7.51 1.03
CA PRO A 81 5.85 7.94 1.50
C PRO A 81 5.82 9.41 1.95
N GLU A 82 6.84 9.83 2.71
CA GLU A 82 6.98 11.20 3.20
C GLU A 82 7.11 12.22 2.08
N GLU A 83 7.86 11.91 1.02
CA GLU A 83 8.06 12.79 -0.14
C GLU A 83 6.78 12.93 -0.97
N ILE A 84 5.99 11.86 -1.07
CA ILE A 84 4.69 11.88 -1.75
C ILE A 84 3.74 12.86 -1.04
N VAL A 85 3.72 12.87 0.28
CA VAL A 85 2.81 13.70 1.08
C VAL A 85 3.31 15.14 1.22
N LEU A 86 4.60 15.33 1.50
CA LEU A 86 5.18 16.65 1.78
C LEU A 86 5.52 17.45 0.52
N SER A 87 5.74 16.78 -0.60
CA SER A 87 6.17 17.42 -1.85
C SER A 87 5.46 16.78 -3.05
N PRO A 88 4.13 16.96 -3.18
CA PRO A 88 3.38 16.45 -4.32
C PRO A 88 3.89 17.10 -5.62
N ALA A 89 4.12 16.29 -6.65
CA ALA A 89 4.72 16.70 -7.92
C ALA A 89 3.74 17.46 -8.82
N ASP A 90 2.44 17.20 -8.70
CA ASP A 90 1.40 17.86 -9.47
C ASP A 90 0.10 18.04 -8.66
N ASP A 91 -0.86 18.77 -9.23
CA ASP A 91 -2.17 19.03 -8.61
C ASP A 91 -3.00 17.75 -8.44
N TYR A 92 -2.76 16.73 -9.27
CA TYR A 92 -3.44 15.45 -9.15
C TYR A 92 -2.97 14.70 -7.91
N VAL A 93 -1.65 14.57 -7.69
CA VAL A 93 -1.09 13.95 -6.48
C VAL A 93 -1.48 14.77 -5.25
N ARG A 94 -1.43 16.10 -5.32
CA ARG A 94 -1.89 16.97 -4.23
C ARG A 94 -3.36 16.71 -3.88
N SER A 95 -4.24 16.64 -4.87
CA SER A 95 -5.66 16.37 -4.66
C SER A 95 -5.89 14.95 -4.13
N PHE A 96 -5.12 13.98 -4.62
CA PHE A 96 -5.17 12.60 -4.19
C PHE A 96 -4.77 12.46 -2.71
N VAL A 97 -3.68 13.11 -2.27
CA VAL A 97 -3.26 13.17 -0.86
C VAL A 97 -4.28 13.93 0.01
N ALA A 98 -4.78 15.07 -0.47
CA ALA A 98 -5.71 15.93 0.30
C ALA A 98 -7.08 15.27 0.54
N HIS A 99 -7.54 14.42 -0.38
CA HIS A 99 -8.77 13.64 -0.21
C HIS A 99 -8.72 12.76 1.06
N TYR A 100 -7.54 12.21 1.37
CA TYR A 100 -7.33 11.35 2.54
C TYR A 100 -7.03 12.14 3.82
N GLN A 101 -6.30 13.28 3.73
CA GLN A 101 -6.08 14.16 4.89
C GLN A 101 -7.37 14.81 5.43
N SER A 102 -8.40 14.91 4.59
CA SER A 102 -9.71 15.47 4.98
C SER A 102 -10.48 14.61 6.00
N LEU A 103 -10.03 13.37 6.27
CA LEU A 103 -10.65 12.48 7.25
C LEU A 103 -10.00 12.57 8.65
N GLU A 104 -8.79 13.10 8.79
CA GLU A 104 -8.15 13.26 10.12
C GLU A 104 -8.53 14.56 10.83
N CYS A 105 -8.97 15.59 10.10
CA CYS A 105 -9.31 16.89 10.71
C CYS A 105 -10.71 16.93 11.36
N ALA A 106 -11.57 15.94 11.10
CA ALA A 106 -12.91 15.85 11.70
C ALA A 106 -12.95 15.10 13.05
N GLN A 107 -11.81 14.60 13.55
CA GLN A 107 -11.72 13.81 14.78
C GLN A 107 -10.66 14.29 15.79
N ARG A 108 -10.26 15.57 15.75
CA ARG A 108 -9.56 16.18 16.90
C ARG A 108 -10.55 17.01 17.73
N PRO A 109 -10.57 16.80 19.06
CA PRO A 109 -11.56 17.36 19.97
C PRO A 109 -11.52 18.89 20.06
#